data_AF-A0A6I9IDV8-F1
#
_entry.id   AF-A0A6I9IDV8-F1
#
_cell.length_a   1.000
_cell.length_b   1.000
_cell.length_c   1.000
_cell.angle_alpha   90.00
_cell.angle_beta   90.00
_cell.angle_gamma   90.00
#
_symmetry.space_group_name_H-M   'P 1'
#
loop_
_entity.id
_entity.type
_entity.pdbx_description
1 polymer ?
#
loop_
_entity_poly.entity_id
_entity_poly.type
_entity_poly.pdbx_seq_one_letter_code
_entity_poly.pdbx_strand_id
1 'polypeptide(L)'
;MAKLRQKNPRAVRQAEEVRGLEHLHMDVAVNFSQGGLLSPHLRNVCAEAADAIYTRQEDVRFWLEQGVDSSVFEALPKASEQTWLPRCGQAGDRGKPCVCRYGLSLAWYPCMLKYCHSRDRPAPYKCGIRSCQKSYSFDFYVPQRQLCLWDEDP
;
A
#
# COMPACT_ATOMS: atom_id res chain seq x y z
N MET A 1 13.87 -25.00 7.21
CA MET A 1 13.17 -23.75 7.54
C MET A 1 13.89 -23.03 8.67
N ALA A 2 14.45 -21.84 8.43
CA ALA A 2 15.06 -21.02 9.49
C ALA A 2 13.95 -20.23 10.20
N LYS A 3 13.63 -20.60 11.44
CA LYS A 3 12.64 -19.88 12.24
C LYS A 3 13.25 -18.55 12.70
N LEU A 4 12.61 -17.43 12.36
CA LEU A 4 12.91 -16.12 12.96
C LEU A 4 12.64 -16.24 14.46
N ARG A 5 13.68 -16.30 15.29
CA ARG A 5 13.55 -16.28 16.75
C ARG A 5 13.77 -14.87 17.26
N GLN A 6 12.73 -14.26 17.81
CA GLN A 6 12.86 -13.02 18.57
C GLN A 6 13.53 -13.35 19.91
N LYS A 7 14.84 -13.09 20.02
CA LYS A 7 15.63 -13.38 21.25
C LYS A 7 15.24 -12.50 22.44
N ASN A 8 14.70 -11.30 22.20
CA ASN A 8 14.28 -10.38 23.26
C ASN A 8 12.91 -9.75 22.90
N PRO A 9 11.84 -10.10 23.61
CA PRO A 9 10.50 -9.58 23.35
C PRO A 9 10.34 -8.09 23.68
N ARG A 10 11.18 -7.52 24.57
CA ARG A 10 11.08 -6.11 24.99
C ARG A 10 11.98 -5.16 24.20
N ALA A 11 12.79 -5.67 23.27
CA ALA A 11 13.68 -4.84 22.47
C ALA A 11 12.89 -4.06 21.42
N VAL A 12 12.83 -2.74 21.57
CA VAL A 12 12.34 -1.83 20.52
C VAL A 12 13.36 -1.82 19.40
N ARG A 13 12.95 -2.22 18.20
CA ARG A 13 13.83 -2.29 17.02
C ARG A 13 13.62 -1.07 16.15
N GLN A 14 14.70 -0.39 15.83
CA GLN A 14 14.73 0.61 14.78
C GLN A 14 15.14 -0.06 13.48
N ALA A 15 14.60 0.43 12.37
CA ALA A 15 15.05 0.01 11.05
C ALA A 15 16.51 0.42 10.84
N GLU A 16 17.27 -0.44 10.19
CA GLU A 16 18.66 -0.15 9.85
C GLU A 16 18.80 0.69 8.58
N GLU A 17 17.79 0.62 7.71
CA GLU A 17 17.72 1.32 6.43
C GLU A 17 16.36 2.01 6.31
N VAL A 18 16.38 3.31 6.03
CA VAL A 18 15.16 4.08 5.76
C VAL A 18 14.99 4.18 4.25
N ARG A 19 13.95 3.53 3.72
CA ARG A 19 13.61 3.63 2.30
C ARG A 19 12.73 4.85 2.04
N GLY A 20 12.86 5.42 0.85
CA GLY A 20 12.11 6.59 0.43
C GLY A 20 10.60 6.38 0.39
N LEU A 21 9.88 7.51 0.38
CA LEU A 21 8.44 7.54 0.19
C LEU A 21 8.07 7.05 -1.22
N GLU A 22 7.20 6.05 -1.28
CA GLU A 22 6.63 5.58 -2.55
C GLU A 22 5.23 6.17 -2.73
N HIS A 23 5.00 6.82 -3.87
CA HIS A 23 3.69 7.37 -4.23
C HIS A 23 2.95 6.36 -5.10
N LEU A 24 1.70 6.07 -4.73
CA LEU A 24 0.85 5.09 -5.37
C LEU A 24 -0.46 5.77 -5.77
N HIS A 25 -0.71 5.84 -7.07
CA HIS A 25 -1.93 6.40 -7.64
C HIS A 25 -2.94 5.29 -7.87
N MET A 26 -4.07 5.37 -7.16
CA MET A 26 -5.11 4.35 -7.18
C MET A 26 -6.19 4.74 -8.19
N ASP A 27 -5.88 4.51 -9.46
CA ASP A 27 -6.67 4.99 -10.61
C ASP A 27 -7.85 4.10 -10.99
N VAL A 28 -8.03 2.97 -10.30
CA VAL A 28 -9.06 1.97 -10.63
C VAL A 28 -9.84 1.61 -9.37
N ALA A 29 -11.17 1.66 -9.46
CA ALA A 29 -12.06 1.11 -8.46
C ALA A 29 -12.44 -0.34 -8.81
N VAL A 30 -12.64 -1.14 -7.78
CA VAL A 30 -13.14 -2.50 -7.87
C VAL A 30 -14.33 -2.61 -6.94
N ASN A 31 -15.43 -3.16 -7.43
CA ASN A 31 -16.60 -3.40 -6.60
C ASN A 31 -16.22 -4.39 -5.48
N PHE A 32 -16.42 -4.00 -4.23
CA PHE A 32 -16.01 -4.80 -3.08
C PHE A 32 -16.67 -6.20 -3.07
N SER A 33 -17.92 -6.31 -3.56
CA SER A 33 -18.62 -7.59 -3.67
C SER A 33 -17.87 -8.61 -4.54
N GLN A 34 -17.16 -8.11 -5.57
CA GLN A 34 -16.35 -8.87 -6.51
C GLN A 34 -14.87 -8.98 -6.10
N GLY A 35 -14.43 -8.26 -5.05
CA GLY A 35 -13.05 -8.31 -4.56
C GLY A 35 -12.58 -9.72 -4.19
N GLY A 36 -13.49 -10.64 -3.86
CA GLY A 36 -13.18 -12.06 -3.62
C GLY A 36 -12.57 -12.78 -4.83
N LEU A 37 -12.80 -12.29 -6.05
CA LEU A 37 -12.18 -12.79 -7.29
C LEU A 37 -10.68 -12.45 -7.36
N LEU A 38 -10.25 -11.37 -6.71
CA LEU A 38 -8.85 -10.96 -6.64
C LEU A 38 -8.11 -11.68 -5.52
N SER A 39 -8.74 -11.74 -4.34
CA SER A 39 -8.20 -12.44 -3.17
C SER A 39 -9.31 -12.77 -2.17
N PRO A 40 -9.33 -13.99 -1.62
CA PRO A 40 -10.32 -14.38 -0.61
C PRO A 40 -10.17 -13.58 0.69
N HIS A 41 -9.01 -12.96 0.95
CA HIS A 41 -8.74 -12.22 2.18
C HIS A 41 -9.32 -10.80 2.18
N LEU A 42 -9.66 -10.24 1.02
CA LEU A 42 -10.13 -8.85 0.92
C LEU A 42 -11.41 -8.60 1.70
N ARG A 43 -12.32 -9.57 1.75
CA ARG A 43 -13.57 -9.45 2.53
C ARG A 43 -13.32 -9.23 4.03
N ASN A 44 -12.27 -9.84 4.57
CA ASN A 44 -11.94 -9.72 5.99
C ASN A 44 -11.12 -8.47 6.26
N VAL A 45 -10.17 -8.15 5.38
CA VAL A 45 -9.25 -7.02 5.57
C VAL A 45 -9.93 -5.67 5.30
N CYS A 46 -10.79 -5.61 4.29
CA CYS A 46 -11.45 -4.39 3.84
C CYS A 46 -12.95 -4.39 4.22
N ALA A 47 -13.34 -5.04 5.32
CA ALA A 47 -14.75 -5.17 5.71
C ALA A 47 -15.47 -3.83 5.93
N GLU A 48 -14.73 -2.77 6.25
CA GLU A 48 -15.26 -1.40 6.38
C GLU A 48 -15.58 -0.75 5.04
N ALA A 49 -14.99 -1.25 3.93
CA ALA A 49 -15.30 -0.79 2.60
C ALA A 49 -16.68 -1.32 2.19
N ALA A 50 -17.68 -0.44 2.20
CA ALA A 50 -19.05 -0.82 1.88
C ALA A 50 -19.27 -1.06 0.38
N ASP A 51 -18.60 -0.27 -0.48
CA ASP A 51 -18.95 -0.17 -1.91
C ASP A 51 -17.78 -0.58 -2.81
N ALA A 52 -16.65 0.12 -2.70
CA ALA A 52 -15.50 -0.07 -3.58
C ALA A 52 -14.17 -0.18 -2.82
N ILE A 53 -13.24 -0.91 -3.42
CA ILE A 53 -11.82 -0.89 -3.09
C ILE A 53 -11.04 -0.29 -4.26
N TYR A 54 -9.87 0.26 -4.00
CA TYR A 54 -9.07 0.94 -5.01
C TYR A 54 -7.81 0.12 -5.34
N THR A 55 -7.36 0.20 -6.60
CA THR A 55 -6.14 -0.46 -7.08
C THR A 55 -5.44 0.36 -8.16
N ARG A 56 -4.21 0.00 -8.50
CA ARG A 56 -3.41 0.65 -9.55
C ARG A 56 -3.64 -0.04 -10.89
N GLN A 57 -3.46 0.70 -11.98
CA GLN A 57 -3.56 0.16 -13.34
C GLN A 57 -2.57 -0.99 -13.60
N GLU A 58 -1.39 -0.97 -12.95
CA GLU A 58 -0.42 -2.05 -13.08
C GLU A 58 -0.88 -3.36 -12.45
N ASP A 59 -1.59 -3.29 -11.32
CA ASP A 59 -2.13 -4.47 -10.64
C ASP A 59 -3.28 -5.08 -11.46
N VAL A 60 -4.10 -4.24 -12.11
CA VAL A 60 -5.14 -4.69 -13.06
C VAL A 60 -4.55 -5.52 -14.18
N ARG A 61 -3.46 -5.06 -14.82
CA ARG A 61 -2.80 -5.83 -15.89
C ARG A 61 -2.40 -7.22 -15.42
N PHE A 62 -1.82 -7.30 -14.21
CA PHE A 62 -1.46 -8.57 -13.62
C PHE A 62 -2.67 -9.50 -13.42
N TRP A 63 -3.78 -9.00 -12.87
CA TRP A 63 -4.98 -9.85 -12.66
C TRP A 63 -5.67 -10.26 -13.96
N LEU A 64 -5.68 -9.40 -14.97
CA LEU A 64 -6.19 -9.76 -16.31
C LEU A 64 -5.36 -10.90 -16.92
N GLU A 65 -4.03 -10.86 -16.78
CA GLU A 65 -3.15 -11.96 -17.21
C GLU A 65 -3.38 -13.26 -16.44
N GLN A 66 -3.87 -13.17 -15.19
CA GLN A 66 -4.28 -14.33 -14.38
C GLN A 66 -5.71 -14.81 -14.68
N GLY A 67 -6.43 -14.18 -15.62
CA GLY A 67 -7.76 -14.60 -16.06
C GLY A 67 -8.94 -14.00 -15.30
N VAL A 68 -8.74 -12.93 -14.52
CA VAL A 68 -9.85 -12.17 -13.92
C VAL A 68 -10.60 -11.40 -15.01
N ASP A 69 -11.93 -11.37 -14.94
CA ASP A 69 -12.77 -10.65 -15.90
C ASP A 69 -12.59 -9.13 -15.79
N SER A 70 -12.56 -8.44 -16.93
CA SER A 70 -12.35 -6.99 -16.95
C SER A 70 -13.50 -6.17 -16.35
N SER A 71 -14.71 -6.73 -16.29
CA SER A 71 -15.88 -6.08 -15.68
C SER A 71 -15.75 -5.83 -14.18
N VAL A 72 -14.79 -6.49 -13.52
CA VAL A 72 -14.48 -6.29 -12.10
C VAL A 72 -13.83 -4.93 -11.84
N PHE A 73 -13.24 -4.32 -12.88
CA PHE A 73 -12.47 -3.10 -12.79
C PHE A 73 -13.24 -1.92 -13.41
N GLU A 74 -13.43 -0.87 -12.62
CA GLU A 74 -13.99 0.40 -13.04
C GLU A 74 -12.88 1.45 -13.08
N ALA A 75 -12.58 1.96 -14.27
CA ALA A 75 -11.60 3.04 -14.41
C ALA A 75 -12.17 4.33 -13.82
N LEU A 76 -11.44 4.94 -12.88
CA LEU A 76 -11.78 6.25 -12.34
C LEU A 76 -11.39 7.35 -13.34
N PRO A 77 -11.90 8.60 -13.19
CA PRO A 77 -11.48 9.73 -14.01
C PRO A 77 -9.97 9.78 -14.09
N LYS A 78 -9.41 9.88 -15.30
CA LYS A 78 -7.97 9.66 -15.52
C LYS A 78 -7.14 10.58 -14.62
N ALA A 79 -5.96 10.14 -14.22
CA ALA A 79 -5.01 10.93 -13.44
C ALA A 79 -4.82 12.37 -13.99
N SER A 80 -4.93 12.58 -15.32
CA SER A 80 -4.89 13.91 -15.95
C SER A 80 -6.06 14.85 -15.59
N GLU A 81 -7.25 14.30 -15.35
CA GLU A 81 -8.41 15.06 -14.85
C GLU A 81 -8.32 15.23 -13.33
N GLN A 82 -7.72 14.26 -12.62
CA GLN A 82 -7.42 14.35 -11.20
C GLN A 82 -6.33 15.37 -10.87
N THR A 83 -5.38 15.65 -11.79
CA THR A 83 -4.35 16.70 -11.60
C THR A 83 -4.95 18.09 -11.39
N TRP A 84 -6.17 18.32 -11.88
CA TRP A 84 -6.90 19.57 -11.72
C TRP A 84 -7.79 19.60 -10.48
N LEU A 85 -8.00 18.45 -9.83
CA LEU A 85 -8.79 18.38 -8.62
C LEU A 85 -7.92 18.77 -7.41
N PRO A 86 -8.43 19.64 -6.53
CA PRO A 86 -7.74 19.95 -5.29
C PRO A 86 -7.68 18.71 -4.38
N ARG A 87 -6.73 18.71 -3.44
CA ARG A 87 -6.75 17.75 -2.34
C ARG A 87 -8.00 17.93 -1.50
N CYS A 88 -8.54 16.85 -0.95
CA CYS A 88 -9.74 16.91 -0.11
C CYS A 88 -9.53 17.80 1.12
N GLY A 89 -8.34 17.82 1.73
CA GLY A 89 -7.98 18.72 2.82
C GLY A 89 -8.06 20.22 2.43
N GLN A 90 -7.87 20.54 1.15
CA GLN A 90 -7.92 21.90 0.60
C GLN A 90 -9.30 22.25 0.01
N ALA A 91 -10.13 21.25 -0.27
CA ALA A 91 -11.49 21.44 -0.75
C ALA A 91 -12.39 21.93 0.40
N GLY A 92 -12.84 23.19 0.36
CA GLY A 92 -13.72 23.73 1.40
C GLY A 92 -15.16 23.19 1.35
N ASP A 93 -15.58 22.58 0.24
CA ASP A 93 -16.94 22.09 0.02
C ASP A 93 -17.01 20.56 0.17
N ARG A 94 -17.94 20.08 1.02
CA ARG A 94 -18.12 18.65 1.34
C ARG A 94 -18.61 17.81 0.17
N GLY A 95 -19.31 18.43 -0.78
CA GLY A 95 -19.92 17.75 -1.92
C GLY A 95 -19.05 17.70 -3.17
N LYS A 96 -17.89 18.37 -3.18
CA LYS A 96 -17.04 18.42 -4.38
C LYS A 96 -16.14 17.18 -4.49
N PRO A 97 -15.85 16.75 -5.73
CA PRO A 97 -14.85 15.72 -5.97
C PRO A 97 -13.46 16.26 -5.64
N CYS A 98 -12.59 15.40 -5.13
CA CYS A 98 -11.24 15.73 -4.73
C CYS A 98 -10.35 14.49 -4.70
N VAL A 99 -9.04 14.71 -4.58
CA VAL A 99 -8.06 13.63 -4.40
C VAL A 99 -7.80 13.47 -2.90
N CYS A 100 -8.09 12.28 -2.38
CA CYS A 100 -7.81 11.90 -0.99
C CYS A 100 -6.42 11.28 -0.90
N ARG A 101 -5.67 11.62 0.15
CA ARG A 101 -4.37 11.04 0.44
C ARG A 101 -4.44 10.17 1.70
N TYR A 102 -3.78 9.03 1.66
CA TYR A 102 -3.55 8.18 2.81
C TYR A 102 -2.06 7.87 2.95
N GLY A 103 -1.48 8.24 4.10
CA GLY A 103 -0.08 7.95 4.44
C GLY A 103 0.05 6.69 5.30
N LEU A 104 0.92 5.76 4.91
CA LEU A 104 1.24 4.58 5.71
C LEU A 104 2.75 4.44 5.87
N SER A 105 3.22 4.36 7.11
CA SER A 105 4.63 4.11 7.42
C SER A 105 4.83 2.77 8.12
N LEU A 106 5.51 1.85 7.43
CA LEU A 106 6.00 0.62 8.03
C LEU A 106 7.31 0.92 8.76
N ALA A 107 7.22 1.17 10.07
CA ALA A 107 8.36 1.54 10.91
C ALA A 107 9.45 0.46 10.95
N TRP A 108 9.09 -0.82 10.77
CA TRP A 108 10.04 -1.93 10.81
C TRP A 108 9.52 -3.15 10.04
N TYR A 109 10.29 -3.63 9.06
CA TYR A 109 10.04 -4.92 8.39
C TYR A 109 11.34 -5.59 7.92
N PRO A 110 11.40 -6.93 7.86
CA PRO A 110 12.55 -7.64 7.31
C PRO A 110 12.64 -7.46 5.79
N CYS A 111 13.73 -6.89 5.29
CA CYS A 111 13.85 -6.53 3.87
C CYS A 111 15.00 -7.26 3.14
N MET A 112 16.03 -7.73 3.84
CA MET A 112 17.16 -8.42 3.21
C MET A 112 17.90 -9.35 4.18
N LEU A 113 18.60 -10.35 3.67
CA LEU A 113 19.53 -11.16 4.48
C LEU A 113 20.87 -10.45 4.66
N LYS A 114 21.43 -10.52 5.87
CA LYS A 114 22.80 -10.08 6.15
C LYS A 114 23.78 -11.21 5.96
N TYR A 115 24.85 -10.92 5.23
CA TYR A 115 25.99 -11.80 5.06
C TYR A 115 27.20 -11.22 5.79
N CYS A 116 27.85 -12.06 6.59
CA CYS A 116 29.05 -11.70 7.32
C CYS A 116 30.22 -12.50 6.75
N HIS A 117 31.42 -11.92 6.87
CA HIS A 117 32.68 -12.57 6.56
C HIS A 117 33.38 -12.95 7.86
N SER A 118 33.98 -14.14 7.92
CA SER A 118 34.84 -14.56 9.03
C SER A 118 36.21 -14.91 8.47
N ARG A 119 37.27 -14.67 9.24
CA ARG A 119 38.62 -15.14 8.88
C ARG A 119 38.68 -16.66 8.70
N ASP A 120 37.84 -17.41 9.41
CA ASP A 120 37.80 -18.88 9.37
C ASP A 120 36.98 -19.45 8.20
N ARG A 121 36.20 -18.61 7.51
CA ARG A 121 35.38 -19.04 6.37
C ARG A 121 35.58 -18.12 5.17
N PRO A 122 36.16 -18.63 4.06
CA PRO A 122 36.38 -17.82 2.86
C PRO A 122 35.06 -17.39 2.19
N ALA A 123 33.99 -18.17 2.33
CA ALA A 123 32.68 -17.83 1.80
C ALA A 123 31.83 -17.01 2.80
N PRO A 124 31.13 -15.94 2.35
CA PRO A 124 30.19 -15.21 3.19
C PRO A 124 29.09 -16.13 3.72
N TYR A 125 28.74 -15.99 5.01
CA TYR A 125 27.69 -16.78 5.65
C TYR A 125 26.54 -15.89 6.14
N LYS A 126 25.34 -16.47 6.17
CA LYS A 126 24.13 -15.78 6.67
C LYS A 126 24.26 -15.54 8.17
N CYS A 127 24.30 -14.28 8.58
CA CYS A 127 24.48 -13.90 9.98
C CYS A 127 23.29 -13.15 10.58
N GLY A 128 22.35 -12.68 9.76
CA GLY A 128 21.18 -11.97 10.25
C GLY A 128 20.21 -11.54 9.17
N ILE A 129 19.31 -10.65 9.56
CA ILE A 129 18.30 -10.04 8.69
C ILE A 129 18.45 -8.54 8.83
N ARG A 130 18.55 -7.83 7.72
CA ARG A 130 18.47 -6.38 7.67
C ARG A 130 17.00 -5.98 7.79
N SER A 131 16.75 -5.02 8.65
CA SER A 131 15.43 -4.41 8.79
C SER A 131 15.38 -3.06 8.11
N CYS A 132 14.26 -2.79 7.44
CA CYS A 132 14.01 -1.55 6.75
C CYS A 132 12.76 -0.87 7.31
N GLN A 133 12.68 0.43 7.06
CA GLN A 133 11.48 1.23 7.17
C GLN A 133 11.08 1.69 5.77
N LYS A 134 9.78 1.78 5.50
CA LYS A 134 9.27 2.32 4.23
C LYS A 134 7.96 3.06 4.47
N SER A 135 7.81 4.19 3.79
CA SER A 135 6.57 4.97 3.80
C SER A 135 5.91 4.91 2.42
N TYR A 136 4.59 4.94 2.43
CA TYR A 136 3.72 4.91 1.26
C TYR A 136 2.75 6.09 1.33
N SER A 137 2.50 6.72 0.19
CA SER A 137 1.44 7.71 -0.01
C SER A 137 0.49 7.18 -1.06
N PHE A 138 -0.74 6.93 -0.68
CA PHE A 138 -1.80 6.48 -1.59
C PHE A 138 -2.68 7.67 -1.93
N ASP A 139 -2.75 8.02 -3.22
CA ASP A 139 -3.61 9.09 -3.71
C ASP A 139 -4.76 8.44 -4.50
N PHE A 140 -6.01 8.75 -4.14
CA PHE A 140 -7.20 8.16 -4.76
C PHE A 140 -8.33 9.17 -4.93
N TYR A 141 -9.13 9.00 -5.98
CA TYR A 141 -10.26 9.88 -6.27
C TYR A 141 -11.45 9.56 -5.36
N VAL A 142 -12.06 10.61 -4.80
CA VAL A 142 -13.37 10.51 -4.15
C VAL A 142 -14.38 11.46 -4.82
N PRO A 143 -15.62 11.01 -5.06
CA PRO A 143 -16.64 11.85 -5.68
C PRO A 143 -17.14 12.98 -4.75
N GLN A 144 -16.98 12.80 -3.43
CA GLN A 144 -17.39 13.77 -2.42
C GLN A 144 -16.32 13.81 -1.32
N ARG A 145 -15.87 15.01 -0.92
CA ARG A 145 -14.90 15.19 0.17
C ARG A 145 -15.27 14.41 1.44
N GLN A 146 -16.54 14.34 1.81
CA GLN A 146 -16.99 13.64 3.03
C GLN A 146 -16.68 12.14 3.06
N LEU A 147 -16.36 11.53 1.92
CA LEU A 147 -15.95 10.12 1.83
C LEU A 147 -14.45 9.93 2.08
N CYS A 148 -13.67 11.02 2.09
CA CYS A 148 -12.26 10.98 2.42
C CYS A 148 -12.06 11.15 3.93
N LEU A 149 -11.74 10.04 4.60
CA LEU A 149 -11.53 10.00 6.06
C LEU A 149 -10.08 10.30 6.48
N TRP A 150 -9.14 10.36 5.52
CA TRP A 150 -7.71 10.25 5.78
C TRP A 150 -6.88 11.47 5.37
N ASP A 151 -7.44 12.38 4.56
CA ASP A 151 -6.74 13.58 4.07
C ASP A 151 -6.87 14.78 5.03
N GLU A 152 -7.17 14.48 6.29
CA GLU A 152 -7.01 15.39 7.43
C GLU A 152 -5.56 15.20 7.93
N ASP A 153 -4.60 15.82 7.26
CA ASP A 153 -3.23 15.90 7.78
C ASP A 153 -3.19 16.83 9.03
N PRO A 154 -2.26 16.62 9.98
CA PRO A 154 -2.33 17.01 11.39
C PRO A 154 -2.36 18.51 11.72
#